data_AF-A0A0P1H334-F1
#
_entry.id   AF-A0A0P1H334-F1
#
_cell.length_a   1.000
_cell.length_b   1.000
_cell.length_c   1.000
_cell.angle_alpha   90.00
_cell.angle_beta   90.00
_cell.angle_gamma   90.00
#
_symmetry.space_group_name_H-M   'P 1'
#
loop_
_entity.id
_entity.type
_entity.pdbx_description
1 polymer ?
#
loop_
_entity_poly.entity_id
_entity_poly.type
_entity_poly.pdbx_seq_one_letter_code
_entity_poly.pdbx_strand_id
1 'polypeptide(L)'
;MTVVSKHRFAFSATAALALSTWGGTAAAQSVCGGDVVFQCATDNADFREQITVCAQDQRYALTRHALSSGEMYYDTPLIADANTTWFRWIEDDQAQVEIGFWSVDLAEPVTLHVDLPWDDMNETVADTGNFNMWLQSPHWRASVDQTLCASDTVYAAPEGLWQAQRARGPIGTFFSHDDVIPRVDTVGVARVTDGDASPEGVPVYASSRPSAATPIWWMLQPGETIDILGRAGDFIAVAIPTNGLTQCFLRPEDLGKPYTGPCATGWVDRAHLQHIQ
;
A
#
# COMPACT_ATOMS: atom_id res chain seq x y z
N MET A 1 -26.16 -15.87 35.93
CA MET A 1 -25.54 -14.60 36.34
C MET A 1 -24.07 -14.70 36.01
N THR A 2 -23.68 -14.17 34.86
CA THR A 2 -22.31 -14.26 34.32
C THR A 2 -21.84 -12.84 34.10
N VAL A 3 -20.80 -12.46 34.83
CA VAL A 3 -20.27 -11.09 34.88
C VAL A 3 -19.45 -10.84 33.62
N VAL A 4 -19.86 -9.84 32.86
CA VAL A 4 -19.15 -9.28 31.72
C VAL A 4 -18.03 -8.38 32.26
N SER A 5 -16.77 -8.77 32.05
CA SER A 5 -15.64 -7.88 32.28
C SER A 5 -15.45 -6.99 31.05
N LYS A 6 -15.90 -5.73 31.17
CA LYS A 6 -15.51 -4.65 30.25
C LYS A 6 -14.16 -4.12 30.71
N HIS A 7 -13.08 -4.41 29.98
CA HIS A 7 -11.83 -3.68 30.16
C HIS A 7 -11.86 -2.40 29.32
N ARG A 8 -11.69 -1.30 30.05
CA ARG A 8 -11.64 0.06 29.55
C ARG A 8 -10.24 0.29 28.99
N PHE A 9 -10.16 0.73 27.75
CA PHE A 9 -8.94 1.32 27.20
C PHE A 9 -8.53 2.50 28.07
N ALA A 10 -7.39 2.38 28.74
CA ALA A 10 -6.72 3.50 29.40
C ALA A 10 -5.74 4.08 28.39
N PHE A 11 -6.02 5.29 27.91
CA PHE A 11 -5.07 6.08 27.13
C PHE A 11 -3.94 6.53 28.08
N SER A 12 -2.76 5.94 27.94
CA SER A 12 -1.53 6.48 28.52
C SER A 12 -0.82 7.32 27.46
N ALA A 13 -1.11 8.62 27.44
CA ALA A 13 -0.26 9.59 26.77
C ALA A 13 1.02 9.74 27.60
N THR A 14 2.09 9.05 27.21
CA THR A 14 3.42 9.29 27.77
C THR A 14 4.30 9.82 26.64
N ALA A 15 4.59 11.12 26.73
CA ALA A 15 5.48 11.83 25.82
C ALA A 15 6.90 11.25 25.88
N ALA A 16 7.41 10.77 24.75
CA ALA A 16 8.83 10.50 24.56
C ALA A 16 9.50 11.73 23.93
N LEU A 17 10.02 12.61 24.78
CA LEU A 17 10.98 13.65 24.39
C LEU A 17 12.34 12.98 24.18
N ALA A 18 12.64 12.58 22.94
CA ALA A 18 14.00 12.28 22.50
C ALA A 18 14.56 13.50 21.75
N LEU A 19 15.08 14.47 22.50
CA LEU A 19 15.96 15.51 21.95
C LEU A 19 17.33 14.87 21.70
N SER A 20 17.53 14.29 20.53
CA SER A 20 18.87 14.05 20.01
C SER A 20 19.37 15.36 19.39
N THR A 21 20.49 15.85 19.91
CA THR A 21 21.13 17.10 19.46
C THR A 21 21.69 16.92 18.06
N TRP A 22 20.97 17.40 17.05
CA TRP A 22 21.45 17.46 15.67
C TRP A 22 22.27 18.74 15.45
N GLY A 23 23.59 18.57 15.34
CA GLY A 23 24.45 19.57 14.70
C GLY A 23 24.24 19.49 13.19
N GLY A 24 23.52 20.46 12.63
CA GLY A 24 23.25 20.57 11.19
C GLY A 24 21.77 20.52 10.83
N THR A 25 20.93 21.31 11.51
CA THR A 25 19.55 21.53 11.07
C THR A 25 19.54 22.37 9.79
N ALA A 26 19.61 21.71 8.63
CA ALA A 26 18.72 22.14 7.55
C ALA A 26 17.32 21.93 8.13
N ALA A 27 16.67 23.03 8.51
CA ALA A 27 15.35 22.98 9.10
C ALA A 27 14.45 22.18 8.14
N ALA A 28 13.90 21.07 8.64
CA ALA A 28 12.75 20.38 8.07
C ALA A 28 11.56 21.34 8.08
N GLN A 29 11.61 22.39 7.25
CA GLN A 29 10.51 23.30 7.03
C GLN A 29 9.45 22.55 6.22
N SER A 30 8.48 21.99 6.96
CA SER A 30 7.10 21.78 6.53
C SER A 30 6.87 20.91 5.28
N VAL A 31 7.61 19.81 5.11
CA VAL A 31 7.25 18.79 4.12
C VAL A 31 5.95 18.06 4.52
N CYS A 32 5.57 18.14 5.80
CA CYS A 32 4.33 17.57 6.32
C CYS A 32 3.26 18.61 6.66
N GLY A 33 2.04 18.37 6.19
CA GLY A 33 0.82 19.05 6.64
C GLY A 33 0.17 18.41 7.89
N GLY A 34 0.74 17.30 8.39
CA GLY A 34 0.25 16.55 9.56
C GLY A 34 1.39 15.87 10.32
N ASP A 35 1.07 14.79 11.05
CA ASP A 35 2.04 14.08 11.89
C ASP A 35 2.95 13.17 11.07
N VAL A 36 4.25 13.15 11.36
CA VAL A 36 5.19 12.21 10.73
C VAL A 36 4.94 10.82 11.30
N VAL A 37 4.62 9.84 10.46
CA VAL A 37 4.45 8.43 10.86
C VAL A 37 5.65 7.57 10.50
N PHE A 38 6.34 7.89 9.41
CA PHE A 38 7.60 7.27 9.03
C PHE A 38 8.55 8.28 8.44
N GLN A 39 9.83 8.12 8.71
CA GLN A 39 10.88 8.91 8.09
C GLN A 39 12.20 8.12 8.03
N CYS A 40 12.95 8.23 6.94
CA CYS A 40 14.31 7.70 6.86
C CYS A 40 15.18 8.52 5.90
N ALA A 41 16.50 8.40 6.02
CA ALA A 41 17.42 8.75 4.95
C ALA A 41 17.82 7.50 4.14
N THR A 42 18.04 7.65 2.84
CA THR A 42 18.50 6.54 1.99
C THR A 42 19.92 6.10 2.33
N ASP A 43 20.23 4.84 2.02
CA ASP A 43 21.55 4.23 2.28
C ASP A 43 22.66 4.73 1.33
N ASN A 44 22.30 5.46 0.27
CA ASN A 44 23.24 6.06 -0.67
C ASN A 44 23.97 7.26 -0.06
N ALA A 45 25.22 7.06 0.37
CA ALA A 45 26.03 8.07 1.04
C ALA A 45 26.37 9.31 0.17
N ASP A 46 26.44 9.15 -1.15
CA ASP A 46 26.82 10.23 -2.07
C ASP A 46 25.63 11.16 -2.38
N PHE A 47 24.42 10.61 -2.38
CA PHE A 47 23.18 11.32 -2.69
C PHE A 47 22.09 10.88 -1.71
N ARG A 48 22.26 11.22 -0.43
CA ARG A 48 21.25 10.91 0.58
C ARG A 48 19.98 11.69 0.32
N GLU A 49 18.89 10.96 0.21
CA GLU A 49 17.55 11.50 0.12
C GLU A 49 16.85 11.22 1.44
N GLN A 50 15.85 12.03 1.75
CA GLN A 50 14.96 11.85 2.87
C GLN A 50 13.60 11.39 2.32
N ILE A 51 13.10 10.28 2.85
CA ILE A 51 11.74 9.80 2.66
C ILE A 51 10.96 10.17 3.92
N THR A 52 9.82 10.83 3.75
CA THR A 52 8.94 11.22 4.85
C THR A 52 7.49 10.89 4.50
N VAL A 53 6.82 10.20 5.41
CA VAL A 53 5.40 9.87 5.32
C VAL A 53 4.66 10.60 6.42
N CYS A 54 3.71 11.44 6.00
CA CYS A 54 2.90 12.27 6.88
C CYS A 54 1.47 11.76 6.91
N ALA A 55 0.83 11.72 8.08
CA ALA A 55 -0.57 11.38 8.26
C ALA A 55 -1.39 12.63 8.61
N GLN A 56 -2.51 12.82 7.91
CA GLN A 56 -3.47 13.88 8.19
C GLN A 56 -4.88 13.41 7.80
N ASP A 57 -5.82 13.40 8.75
CA ASP A 57 -7.23 13.08 8.50
C ASP A 57 -7.43 11.76 7.69
N GLN A 58 -6.74 10.69 8.09
CA GLN A 58 -6.73 9.38 7.40
C GLN A 58 -6.15 9.38 5.98
N ARG A 59 -5.45 10.45 5.59
CA ARG A 59 -4.65 10.51 4.37
C ARG A 59 -3.18 10.47 4.72
N TYR A 60 -2.42 9.83 3.87
CA TYR A 60 -0.99 9.69 3.99
C TYR A 60 -0.32 10.27 2.77
N ALA A 61 0.65 11.14 2.98
CA ALA A 61 1.44 11.75 1.92
C ALA A 61 2.88 11.27 2.06
N LEU A 62 3.39 10.62 1.02
CA LEU A 62 4.80 10.28 0.90
C LEU A 62 5.52 11.33 0.07
N THR A 63 6.60 11.84 0.64
CA THR A 63 7.48 12.80 0.01
C THR A 63 8.90 12.27 -0.01
N ARG A 64 9.61 12.56 -1.09
CA ARG A 64 11.03 12.24 -1.27
C ARG A 64 11.75 13.52 -1.67
N HIS A 65 12.79 13.87 -0.93
CA HIS A 65 13.56 15.09 -1.18
C HIS A 65 15.05 14.86 -0.90
N ALA A 66 15.91 15.63 -1.55
CA ALA A 66 17.34 15.57 -1.28
C ALA A 66 17.62 16.05 0.15
N LEU A 67 18.35 15.27 0.94
CA LEU A 67 18.63 15.60 2.34
C LEU A 67 19.45 16.90 2.47
N SER A 68 20.32 17.17 1.49
CA SER A 68 21.24 18.30 1.49
C SER A 68 20.60 19.61 1.02
N SER A 69 19.71 19.56 0.02
CA SER A 69 19.13 20.75 -0.61
C SER A 69 17.64 20.95 -0.29
N GLY A 70 16.94 19.91 0.16
CA GLY A 70 15.48 19.92 0.31
C GLY A 70 14.72 19.86 -1.01
N GLU A 71 15.40 19.72 -2.15
CA GLU A 71 14.77 19.63 -3.47
C GLU A 71 13.92 18.37 -3.58
N MET A 72 12.67 18.54 -4.02
CA MET A 72 11.69 17.46 -4.12
C MET A 72 11.95 16.61 -5.35
N TYR A 73 11.82 15.29 -5.21
CA TYR A 73 11.89 14.34 -6.34
C TYR A 73 10.54 14.13 -7.02
N TYR A 74 9.46 14.35 -6.28
CA TYR A 74 8.10 14.35 -6.83
C TYR A 74 7.57 15.78 -6.75
N ASP A 75 7.08 16.29 -7.89
CA ASP A 75 6.38 17.57 -7.92
C ASP A 75 5.09 17.49 -7.10
N THR A 76 4.37 16.36 -7.21
CA THR A 76 3.20 16.03 -6.39
C THR A 76 3.54 14.92 -5.40
N PRO A 77 3.30 15.08 -4.08
CA PRO A 77 3.46 14.00 -3.12
C PRO A 77 2.65 12.75 -3.53
N LEU A 78 3.19 11.57 -3.27
CA LEU A 78 2.44 10.34 -3.49
C LEU A 78 1.37 10.23 -2.39
N ILE A 79 0.13 9.93 -2.76
CA ILE A 79 -0.98 9.94 -1.81
C ILE A 79 -1.49 8.51 -1.58
N ALA A 80 -1.79 8.21 -0.33
CA ALA A 80 -2.61 7.09 0.10
C ALA A 80 -3.77 7.61 0.95
N ASP A 81 -4.92 6.98 0.84
CA ASP A 81 -6.09 7.25 1.69
C ASP A 81 -6.42 5.94 2.42
N ALA A 82 -6.54 6.01 3.75
CA ALA A 82 -6.88 4.87 4.61
C ALA A 82 -8.11 4.11 4.12
N ASN A 83 -9.05 4.84 3.51
CA ASN A 83 -10.28 4.25 3.04
C ASN A 83 -10.11 3.59 1.68
N THR A 84 -9.11 3.93 0.88
CA THR A 84 -9.08 3.48 -0.53
C THR A 84 -7.81 2.78 -0.96
N THR A 85 -6.84 2.69 -0.07
CA THR A 85 -5.51 2.21 -0.38
C THR A 85 -5.16 0.96 0.40
N TRP A 86 -4.23 0.17 -0.13
CA TRP A 86 -3.69 -1.02 0.52
C TRP A 86 -2.89 -0.66 1.78
N PHE A 87 -3.21 -1.34 2.87
CA PHE A 87 -2.48 -1.33 4.13
C PHE A 87 -2.30 -2.77 4.62
N ARG A 88 -1.07 -3.16 4.94
CA ARG A 88 -0.77 -4.40 5.66
C ARG A 88 -0.19 -4.08 7.03
N TRP A 89 -0.60 -4.86 8.01
CA TRP A 89 -0.04 -4.83 9.36
C TRP A 89 -0.06 -6.26 9.93
N ILE A 90 1.12 -6.81 10.19
CA ILE A 90 1.30 -8.14 10.81
C ILE A 90 2.14 -7.95 12.06
N GLU A 91 1.65 -8.47 13.18
CA GLU A 91 2.36 -8.53 14.47
C GLU A 91 2.73 -10.00 14.71
N ASP A 92 3.94 -10.39 14.31
CA ASP A 92 4.58 -11.65 14.71
C ASP A 92 5.83 -11.30 15.56
N ASP A 93 6.96 -12.00 15.36
CA ASP A 93 8.25 -11.66 15.99
C ASP A 93 8.74 -10.23 15.65
N GLN A 94 8.19 -9.62 14.59
CA GLN A 94 8.39 -8.24 14.17
C GLN A 94 7.07 -7.66 13.67
N ALA A 95 6.93 -6.34 13.76
CA ALA A 95 5.81 -5.64 13.13
C ALA A 95 6.16 -5.34 11.66
N GLN A 96 5.40 -5.91 10.73
CA GLN A 96 5.55 -5.67 9.30
C GLN A 96 4.44 -4.77 8.80
N VAL A 97 4.81 -3.67 8.13
CA VAL A 97 3.89 -2.67 7.62
C VAL A 97 4.08 -2.52 6.12
N GLU A 98 2.97 -2.50 5.38
CA GLU A 98 2.97 -2.08 3.98
C GLU A 98 1.95 -0.99 3.74
N ILE A 99 2.33 0.03 2.98
CA ILE A 99 1.43 1.11 2.54
C ILE A 99 1.61 1.29 1.04
N GLY A 100 0.54 1.10 0.27
CA GLY A 100 0.52 1.47 -1.14
C GLY A 100 0.36 2.98 -1.28
N PHE A 101 1.03 3.59 -2.25
CA PHE A 101 0.86 4.98 -2.66
C PHE A 101 0.66 5.05 -4.18
N TRP A 102 -0.02 6.10 -4.65
CA TRP A 102 -0.18 6.35 -6.08
C TRP A 102 0.58 7.59 -6.52
N SER A 103 1.40 7.44 -7.56
CA SER A 103 1.95 8.55 -8.30
C SER A 103 0.94 9.03 -9.34
N VAL A 104 0.37 10.20 -9.13
CA VAL A 104 -0.52 10.83 -10.13
C VAL A 104 0.24 11.19 -11.40
N ASP A 105 1.48 11.64 -11.25
CA ASP A 105 2.29 12.14 -12.36
C ASP A 105 2.79 11.01 -13.27
N LEU A 106 3.15 9.86 -12.68
CA LEU A 106 3.64 8.69 -13.41
C LEU A 106 2.54 7.67 -13.70
N ALA A 107 1.37 7.78 -13.07
CA ALA A 107 0.30 6.78 -13.09
C ALA A 107 0.81 5.38 -12.69
N GLU A 108 1.58 5.31 -11.60
CA GLU A 108 2.24 4.09 -11.12
C GLU A 108 2.08 3.93 -9.60
N PRO A 109 1.94 2.68 -9.09
CA PRO A 109 1.99 2.41 -7.66
C PRO A 109 3.42 2.50 -7.11
N VAL A 110 3.54 2.92 -5.85
CA VAL A 110 4.76 2.81 -5.06
C VAL A 110 4.38 2.21 -3.71
N THR A 111 5.06 1.15 -3.27
CA THR A 111 4.79 0.54 -1.96
C THR A 111 5.91 0.90 -0.99
N LEU A 112 5.53 1.43 0.16
CA LEU A 112 6.40 1.51 1.33
C LEU A 112 6.31 0.21 2.10
N HIS A 113 7.47 -0.35 2.43
CA HIS A 113 7.59 -1.48 3.35
C HIS A 113 8.39 -1.04 4.57
N VAL A 114 7.95 -1.49 5.75
CA VAL A 114 8.60 -1.20 7.03
C VAL A 114 8.60 -2.47 7.88
N ASP A 115 9.77 -2.87 8.34
CA ASP A 115 9.93 -3.90 9.36
C ASP A 115 10.43 -3.23 10.65
N LEU A 116 9.66 -3.37 11.71
CA LEU A 116 9.92 -2.75 13.01
C LEU A 116 10.13 -3.83 14.07
N PRO A 117 11.04 -3.61 15.03
CA PRO A 117 11.09 -4.47 16.20
C PRO A 117 9.83 -4.22 17.04
N TRP A 118 9.19 -5.30 17.51
CA TRP A 118 7.91 -5.23 18.21
C TRP A 118 8.04 -5.73 19.65
N ASP A 119 7.38 -5.03 20.58
CA ASP A 119 7.27 -5.42 21.99
C ASP A 119 5.83 -5.86 22.27
N ASP A 120 5.61 -7.18 22.19
CA ASP A 120 4.30 -7.81 22.46
C ASP A 120 3.72 -7.46 23.84
N MET A 121 4.58 -7.22 24.84
CA MET A 121 4.13 -6.97 26.20
C MET A 121 3.54 -5.56 26.35
N ASN A 122 4.10 -4.60 25.62
CA ASN A 122 3.69 -3.20 25.67
C ASN A 122 2.84 -2.78 24.46
N GLU A 123 2.60 -3.70 23.50
CA GLU A 123 1.87 -3.45 22.26
C GLU A 123 2.42 -2.23 21.50
N THR A 124 3.75 -2.13 21.38
CA THR A 124 4.42 -0.97 20.79
C THR A 124 5.73 -1.35 20.08
N VAL A 125 6.29 -0.39 19.34
CA VAL A 125 7.60 -0.53 18.68
C VAL A 125 8.68 -0.57 19.76
N ALA A 126 9.52 -1.61 19.73
CA ALA A 126 10.58 -1.77 20.72
C ALA A 126 11.70 -0.73 20.53
N ASP A 127 12.26 -0.25 21.64
CA ASP A 127 13.36 0.73 21.65
C ASP A 127 14.67 0.19 21.06
N THR A 128 14.79 -1.14 20.91
CA THR A 128 15.99 -1.82 20.42
C THR A 128 15.62 -2.87 19.39
N GLY A 129 16.44 -2.98 18.35
CA GLY A 129 16.28 -3.99 17.31
C GLY A 129 16.63 -3.44 15.94
N ASN A 130 16.35 -4.22 14.91
CA ASN A 130 16.60 -3.82 13.52
C ASN A 130 15.36 -3.11 12.97
N PHE A 131 15.55 -1.87 12.52
CA PHE A 131 14.58 -1.12 11.77
C PHE A 131 14.94 -1.19 10.29
N ASN A 132 14.02 -1.67 9.46
CA ASN A 132 14.19 -1.67 8.02
C ASN A 132 13.05 -0.91 7.37
N MET A 133 13.39 -0.11 6.38
CA MET A 133 12.40 0.62 5.59
C MET A 133 12.90 0.72 4.16
N TRP A 134 12.01 0.52 3.19
CA TRP A 134 12.35 0.69 1.79
C TRP A 134 11.12 1.06 0.96
N LEU A 135 11.38 1.71 -0.17
CA LEU A 135 10.38 1.92 -1.21
C LEU A 135 10.59 0.93 -2.33
N GLN A 136 9.48 0.40 -2.83
CA GLN A 136 9.43 -0.44 -4.00
C GLN A 136 8.56 0.23 -5.06
N SER A 137 9.15 0.49 -6.22
CA SER A 137 8.42 0.98 -7.39
C SER A 137 8.68 0.08 -8.60
N PRO A 138 7.65 -0.19 -9.43
CA PRO A 138 7.84 -0.89 -10.68
C PRO A 138 8.44 0.09 -11.68
N HIS A 139 9.62 -0.21 -12.23
CA HIS A 139 10.13 0.57 -13.35
C HIS A 139 9.53 0.04 -14.66
N TRP A 140 9.42 0.90 -15.67
CA TRP A 140 8.75 0.69 -16.99
C TRP A 140 9.20 -0.53 -17.83
N ARG A 141 10.08 -1.39 -17.31
CA ARG A 141 10.55 -2.64 -17.95
C ARG A 141 10.55 -3.86 -17.01
N ALA A 142 9.73 -3.85 -15.96
CA ALA A 142 9.70 -4.90 -14.93
C ALA A 142 11.02 -5.06 -14.15
N SER A 143 11.92 -4.06 -14.20
CA SER A 143 12.97 -3.92 -13.19
C SER A 143 12.35 -3.31 -11.94
N VAL A 144 12.82 -3.77 -10.81
CA VAL A 144 12.35 -3.35 -9.49
C VAL A 144 13.35 -2.32 -9.02
N ASP A 145 12.87 -1.11 -8.74
CA ASP A 145 13.69 -0.18 -7.99
C ASP A 145 13.36 -0.36 -6.51
N GLN A 146 14.39 -0.66 -5.72
CA GLN A 146 14.31 -0.69 -4.27
C GLN A 146 15.20 0.43 -3.74
N THR A 147 14.57 1.44 -3.17
CA THR A 147 15.27 2.50 -2.46
C THR A 147 15.33 2.13 -0.99
N LEU A 148 16.49 1.67 -0.53
CA LEU A 148 16.72 1.23 0.84
C LEU A 148 17.02 2.42 1.76
N CYS A 149 16.51 2.36 2.98
CA CYS A 149 16.85 3.29 4.03
C CYS A 149 18.07 2.81 4.81
N ALA A 150 18.88 3.75 5.30
CA ALA A 150 19.85 3.48 6.34
C ALA A 150 19.09 3.21 7.66
N SER A 151 19.24 1.99 8.21
CA SER A 151 18.48 1.52 9.38
C SER A 151 18.59 2.43 10.60
N ASP A 152 19.74 3.08 10.81
CA ASP A 152 20.00 4.01 11.92
C ASP A 152 19.29 5.36 11.79
N THR A 153 18.64 5.61 10.66
CA THR A 153 17.89 6.85 10.38
C THR A 153 16.38 6.66 10.38
N VAL A 154 15.90 5.42 10.55
CA VAL A 154 14.48 5.11 10.53
C VAL A 154 13.80 5.63 11.80
N TYR A 155 12.80 6.48 11.59
CA TYR A 155 11.85 6.92 12.60
C TYR A 155 10.48 6.32 12.27
N ALA A 156 9.81 5.79 13.30
CA ALA A 156 8.48 5.18 13.18
C ALA A 156 7.59 5.57 14.36
N ALA A 157 6.38 6.05 14.03
CA ALA A 157 5.28 6.31 14.94
C ALA A 157 3.99 5.76 14.31
N PRO A 158 3.83 4.42 14.29
CA PRO A 158 2.77 3.75 13.53
C PRO A 158 1.37 3.96 14.11
N GLU A 159 1.23 4.60 15.28
CA GLU A 159 -0.05 4.88 15.92
C GLU A 159 -1.00 5.70 15.03
N GLY A 160 -0.44 6.52 14.13
CA GLY A 160 -1.19 7.24 13.10
C GLY A 160 -1.88 6.34 12.06
N LEU A 161 -1.56 5.04 12.03
CA LEU A 161 -2.16 4.04 11.13
C LEU A 161 -3.31 3.27 11.77
N TRP A 162 -3.45 3.25 13.10
CA TRP A 162 -4.41 2.39 13.79
C TRP A 162 -5.86 2.60 13.36
N GLN A 163 -6.25 3.83 12.97
CA GLN A 163 -7.59 4.08 12.45
C GLN A 163 -7.80 3.46 11.06
N ALA A 164 -6.78 3.49 10.20
CA ALA A 164 -6.82 2.87 8.88
C ALA A 164 -6.93 1.35 8.95
N GLN A 165 -6.33 0.75 9.98
CA GLN A 165 -6.36 -0.71 10.18
C GLN A 165 -7.74 -1.24 10.60
N ARG A 166 -8.60 -0.40 11.20
CA ARG A 166 -9.89 -0.85 11.77
C ARG A 166 -10.95 -1.18 10.72
N ALA A 167 -10.87 -0.60 9.53
CA ALA A 167 -11.83 -0.86 8.46
C ALA A 167 -11.18 -0.63 7.09
N ARG A 168 -11.26 -1.65 6.23
CA ARG A 168 -11.03 -1.48 4.79
C ARG A 168 -12.12 -0.57 4.24
N GLY A 169 -11.76 0.59 3.71
CA GLY A 169 -12.73 1.41 3.00
C GLY A 169 -12.93 0.95 1.54
N PRO A 170 -13.66 1.73 0.72
CA PRO A 170 -13.96 1.38 -0.66
C PRO A 170 -12.71 1.38 -1.55
N ILE A 171 -12.67 0.50 -2.53
CA ILE A 171 -11.55 0.41 -3.50
C ILE A 171 -11.34 1.76 -4.21
N GLY A 172 -10.10 2.26 -4.18
CA GLY A 172 -9.69 3.44 -4.94
C GLY A 172 -9.62 3.18 -6.44
N THR A 173 -9.59 4.25 -7.24
CA THR A 173 -9.41 4.11 -8.70
C THR A 173 -7.95 3.83 -9.02
N PHE A 174 -7.64 2.59 -9.40
CA PHE A 174 -6.29 2.14 -9.77
C PHE A 174 -6.33 1.39 -11.10
N PHE A 175 -5.29 1.52 -11.94
CA PHE A 175 -5.22 0.79 -13.20
C PHE A 175 -3.92 0.01 -13.31
N SER A 176 -4.02 -1.23 -13.80
CA SER A 176 -2.86 -2.02 -14.21
C SER A 176 -2.05 -1.25 -15.25
N HIS A 177 -0.74 -1.40 -15.19
CA HIS A 177 0.16 -0.87 -16.21
C HIS A 177 -0.03 -1.55 -17.58
N ASP A 178 -0.53 -2.79 -17.59
CA ASP A 178 -0.78 -3.50 -18.84
C ASP A 178 -2.10 -3.04 -19.47
N ASP A 179 -2.07 -2.67 -20.76
CA ASP A 179 -3.27 -2.46 -21.55
C ASP A 179 -4.09 -3.76 -21.59
N VAL A 180 -5.19 -3.81 -20.83
CA VAL A 180 -6.10 -4.95 -20.83
C VAL A 180 -7.09 -4.77 -21.97
N ILE A 181 -7.07 -5.68 -22.94
CA ILE A 181 -8.01 -5.71 -24.06
C ILE A 181 -9.02 -6.83 -23.83
N PRO A 182 -10.27 -6.54 -23.41
CA PRO A 182 -11.24 -7.58 -23.14
C PRO A 182 -11.69 -8.29 -24.41
N ARG A 183 -11.81 -9.62 -24.35
CA ARG A 183 -12.19 -10.46 -25.50
C ARG A 183 -13.36 -11.35 -25.16
N VAL A 184 -14.21 -11.61 -26.16
CA VAL A 184 -15.43 -12.43 -26.02
C VAL A 184 -15.16 -13.79 -25.37
N ASP A 185 -14.00 -14.39 -25.62
CA ASP A 185 -13.61 -15.71 -25.13
C ASP A 185 -12.97 -15.70 -23.73
N THR A 186 -12.62 -14.52 -23.20
CA THR A 186 -11.95 -14.38 -21.90
C THR A 186 -12.80 -13.70 -20.84
N VAL A 187 -13.72 -12.84 -21.25
CA VAL A 187 -14.59 -12.09 -20.34
C VAL A 187 -15.58 -13.01 -19.63
N GLY A 188 -15.98 -12.61 -18.43
CA GLY A 188 -16.89 -13.38 -17.58
C GLY A 188 -16.91 -12.81 -16.17
N VAL A 189 -17.47 -13.57 -15.24
CA VAL A 189 -17.56 -13.16 -13.82
C VAL A 189 -16.91 -14.23 -12.96
N ALA A 190 -16.06 -13.79 -12.02
CA ALA A 190 -15.46 -14.66 -11.02
C ALA A 190 -15.86 -14.25 -9.60
N ARG A 191 -15.84 -15.24 -8.71
CA ARG A 191 -15.87 -15.06 -7.27
C ARG A 191 -14.53 -15.45 -6.69
N VAL A 192 -14.07 -14.66 -5.73
CA VAL A 192 -12.86 -14.96 -4.95
C VAL A 192 -13.15 -16.18 -4.07
N THR A 193 -12.31 -17.21 -4.19
CA THR A 193 -12.51 -18.47 -3.47
C THR A 193 -12.30 -18.30 -1.97
N ASP A 194 -13.08 -19.03 -1.17
CA ASP A 194 -12.92 -19.09 0.29
C ASP A 194 -11.72 -19.95 0.73
N GLY A 195 -11.15 -20.75 -0.19
CA GLY A 195 -10.05 -21.67 0.09
C GLY A 195 -8.67 -21.05 -0.15
N ASP A 196 -7.77 -21.24 0.81
CA ASP A 196 -6.35 -20.85 0.80
C ASP A 196 -6.04 -19.35 0.64
N ALA A 197 -7.04 -18.48 0.62
CA ALA A 197 -6.81 -17.05 0.78
C ALA A 197 -6.31 -16.79 2.21
N SER A 198 -5.17 -16.10 2.33
CA SER A 198 -4.70 -15.54 3.60
C SER A 198 -5.85 -14.80 4.29
N PRO A 199 -5.91 -14.70 5.63
CA PRO A 199 -6.83 -13.77 6.30
C PRO A 199 -6.75 -12.33 5.74
N GLU A 200 -5.64 -11.99 5.08
CA GLU A 200 -5.43 -10.72 4.39
C GLU A 200 -6.16 -10.60 3.03
N GLY A 201 -6.59 -11.72 2.44
CA GLY A 201 -7.27 -11.80 1.14
C GLY A 201 -6.38 -12.32 0.01
N VAL A 202 -6.78 -12.02 -1.22
CA VAL A 202 -6.12 -12.42 -2.47
C VAL A 202 -5.47 -11.18 -3.10
N PRO A 203 -4.14 -11.19 -3.34
CA PRO A 203 -3.44 -10.07 -3.92
C PRO A 203 -3.93 -9.67 -5.31
N VAL A 204 -4.03 -8.36 -5.52
CA VAL A 204 -4.21 -7.73 -6.84
C VAL A 204 -2.92 -7.03 -7.24
N TYR A 205 -2.31 -7.57 -8.29
CA TYR A 205 -1.04 -7.11 -8.84
C TYR A 205 -1.25 -6.05 -9.91
N ALA A 206 -0.29 -5.12 -10.02
CA ALA A 206 -0.30 -4.10 -11.06
C ALA A 206 0.06 -4.62 -12.48
N SER A 207 0.51 -5.87 -12.61
CA SER A 207 0.94 -6.48 -13.90
C SER A 207 0.56 -7.96 -14.01
N SER A 208 0.33 -8.40 -15.25
CA SER A 208 0.07 -9.78 -15.69
C SER A 208 1.24 -10.74 -15.53
N ARG A 209 2.44 -10.23 -15.27
CA ARG A 209 3.66 -11.01 -15.07
C ARG A 209 4.21 -10.70 -13.69
N PRO A 210 3.48 -11.01 -12.62
CA PRO A 210 3.93 -10.64 -11.30
C PRO A 210 5.22 -11.37 -10.96
N SER A 211 6.09 -10.64 -10.27
CA SER A 211 7.30 -11.14 -9.65
C SER A 211 7.26 -10.78 -8.16
N ALA A 212 8.29 -11.18 -7.40
CA ALA A 212 8.44 -10.82 -5.98
C ALA A 212 8.34 -9.31 -5.69
N ALA A 213 8.42 -8.49 -6.73
CA ALA A 213 8.45 -7.05 -6.66
C ALA A 213 7.32 -6.35 -7.40
N THR A 214 6.38 -7.12 -7.95
CA THR A 214 5.20 -6.51 -8.53
C THR A 214 4.35 -5.96 -7.40
N PRO A 215 4.07 -4.65 -7.36
CA PRO A 215 3.32 -4.07 -6.27
C PRO A 215 1.93 -4.67 -6.17
N ILE A 216 1.58 -5.02 -4.94
CA ILE A 216 0.21 -5.31 -4.54
C ILE A 216 -0.40 -3.96 -4.19
N TRP A 217 -1.47 -3.59 -4.91
CA TRP A 217 -2.18 -2.33 -4.65
C TRP A 217 -3.52 -2.57 -3.95
N TRP A 218 -3.98 -3.82 -3.91
CA TRP A 218 -5.24 -4.20 -3.27
C TRP A 218 -5.28 -5.67 -2.89
N MET A 219 -6.18 -6.01 -1.96
CA MET A 219 -6.52 -7.38 -1.60
C MET A 219 -8.01 -7.61 -1.80
N LEU A 220 -8.34 -8.59 -2.63
CA LEU A 220 -9.70 -9.08 -2.77
C LEU A 220 -10.05 -10.00 -1.61
N GLN A 221 -11.25 -9.84 -1.03
CA GLN A 221 -11.70 -10.67 0.07
C GLN A 221 -12.45 -11.91 -0.43
N PRO A 222 -12.35 -13.04 0.29
CA PRO A 222 -13.19 -14.21 0.03
C PRO A 222 -14.67 -13.85 -0.18
N GLY A 223 -15.27 -14.42 -1.22
CA GLY A 223 -16.66 -14.17 -1.59
C GLY A 223 -16.93 -12.90 -2.42
N GLU A 224 -15.95 -11.99 -2.56
CA GLU A 224 -16.10 -10.85 -3.47
C GLU A 224 -16.31 -11.32 -4.92
N THR A 225 -17.11 -10.57 -5.67
CA THR A 225 -17.41 -10.85 -7.08
C THR A 225 -16.76 -9.77 -7.94
N ILE A 226 -16.09 -10.20 -9.00
CA ILE A 226 -15.30 -9.37 -9.90
C ILE A 226 -15.58 -9.72 -11.36
N ASP A 227 -15.45 -8.72 -12.23
CA ASP A 227 -15.58 -8.92 -13.66
C ASP A 227 -14.21 -9.31 -14.24
N ILE A 228 -14.18 -10.35 -15.06
CA ILE A 228 -12.97 -10.78 -15.78
C ILE A 228 -12.89 -9.97 -17.07
N LEU A 229 -11.74 -9.34 -17.28
CA LEU A 229 -11.41 -8.64 -18.51
C LEU A 229 -10.59 -9.53 -19.45
N GLY A 230 -9.63 -10.28 -18.93
CA GLY A 230 -8.64 -10.96 -19.77
C GLY A 230 -7.87 -12.04 -19.02
N ARG A 231 -6.97 -12.73 -19.73
CA ARG A 231 -6.14 -13.80 -19.19
C ARG A 231 -4.72 -13.71 -19.74
N ALA A 232 -3.73 -13.99 -18.90
CA ALA A 232 -2.32 -14.06 -19.27
C ALA A 232 -1.64 -15.15 -18.43
N GLY A 233 -1.42 -16.32 -19.03
CA GLY A 233 -0.92 -17.48 -18.30
C GLY A 233 -1.85 -17.87 -17.15
N ASP A 234 -1.29 -17.94 -15.94
CA ASP A 234 -2.02 -18.26 -14.70
C ASP A 234 -2.67 -17.04 -14.05
N PHE A 235 -2.58 -15.85 -14.66
CA PHE A 235 -3.19 -14.63 -14.15
C PHE A 235 -4.44 -14.23 -14.94
N ILE A 236 -5.41 -13.68 -14.20
CA ILE A 236 -6.66 -13.14 -14.72
C ILE A 236 -6.63 -11.62 -14.54
N ALA A 237 -6.90 -10.89 -15.61
CA ALA A 237 -7.14 -9.46 -15.52
C ALA A 237 -8.57 -9.23 -15.05
N VAL A 238 -8.73 -8.38 -14.04
CA VAL A 238 -10.00 -8.17 -13.34
C VAL A 238 -10.38 -6.69 -13.37
N ALA A 239 -11.68 -6.42 -13.46
CA ALA A 239 -12.27 -5.13 -13.18
C ALA A 239 -12.99 -5.22 -11.82
N ILE A 240 -12.63 -4.30 -10.94
CA ILE A 240 -13.06 -4.32 -9.54
C ILE A 240 -13.87 -3.05 -9.27
N PRO A 241 -15.13 -3.16 -8.80
CA PRO A 241 -15.97 -1.99 -8.57
C PRO A 241 -15.36 -1.02 -7.55
N THR A 242 -15.26 0.26 -7.92
CA THR A 242 -14.70 1.34 -7.09
C THR A 242 -15.75 2.41 -6.80
N ASN A 243 -15.52 3.26 -5.79
CA ASN A 243 -16.30 4.49 -5.56
C ASN A 243 -17.83 4.33 -5.55
N GLY A 244 -18.35 3.27 -4.91
CA GLY A 244 -19.79 3.03 -4.80
C GLY A 244 -20.43 2.36 -6.04
N LEU A 245 -19.63 1.99 -7.04
CA LEU A 245 -20.07 1.08 -8.10
C LEU A 245 -20.29 -0.32 -7.52
N THR A 246 -21.32 -1.00 -8.02
CA THR A 246 -21.63 -2.38 -7.63
C THR A 246 -21.17 -3.40 -8.65
N GLN A 247 -20.88 -2.97 -9.89
CA GLN A 247 -20.56 -3.81 -11.04
C GLN A 247 -19.69 -3.04 -12.05
N CYS A 248 -18.81 -3.73 -12.77
CA CYS A 248 -18.00 -3.16 -13.83
C CYS A 248 -18.60 -3.55 -15.18
N PHE A 249 -19.64 -2.82 -15.59
CA PHE A 249 -20.34 -3.13 -16.83
C PHE A 249 -19.42 -2.99 -18.05
N LEU A 250 -19.06 -4.12 -18.66
CA LEU A 250 -18.33 -4.18 -19.92
C LEU A 250 -19.31 -4.35 -21.07
N ARG A 251 -19.36 -3.36 -21.98
CA ARG A 251 -20.31 -3.41 -23.08
C ARG A 251 -19.78 -4.27 -24.23
N PRO A 252 -20.65 -4.97 -24.99
CA PRO A 252 -20.20 -5.73 -26.16
C PRO A 252 -19.39 -4.91 -27.17
N GLU A 253 -19.71 -3.63 -27.34
CA GLU A 253 -18.99 -2.70 -28.22
C GLU A 253 -17.58 -2.32 -27.75
N ASP A 254 -17.24 -2.58 -26.49
CA ASP A 254 -15.93 -2.31 -25.89
C ASP A 254 -14.98 -3.51 -26.05
N LEU A 255 -15.50 -4.67 -26.46
CA LEU A 255 -14.70 -5.87 -26.72
C LEU A 255 -13.73 -5.64 -27.89
N GLY A 256 -12.49 -6.11 -27.72
CA GLY A 256 -11.41 -5.94 -28.69
C GLY A 256 -10.72 -4.57 -28.64
N LYS A 257 -11.07 -3.71 -27.68
CA LYS A 257 -10.42 -2.41 -27.44
C LYS A 257 -9.77 -2.39 -26.04
N PRO A 258 -8.79 -1.52 -25.77
CA PRO A 258 -8.29 -1.29 -24.42
C PRO A 258 -9.44 -0.92 -23.47
N TYR A 259 -9.43 -1.49 -22.27
CA TYR A 259 -10.42 -1.20 -21.24
C TYR A 259 -10.27 0.24 -20.75
N THR A 260 -11.36 1.02 -20.86
CA THR A 260 -11.41 2.41 -20.38
C THR A 260 -12.58 2.64 -19.41
N GLY A 261 -13.06 1.58 -18.76
CA GLY A 261 -14.18 1.65 -17.83
C GLY A 261 -13.80 2.32 -16.51
N PRO A 262 -14.79 2.66 -15.66
CA PRO A 262 -14.57 3.43 -14.43
C PRO A 262 -14.03 2.60 -13.26
N CYS A 263 -13.97 1.27 -13.41
CA CYS A 263 -13.49 0.38 -12.35
C CYS A 263 -11.98 0.31 -12.31
N ALA A 264 -11.47 -0.03 -11.13
CA ALA A 264 -10.07 -0.34 -11.01
C ALA A 264 -9.73 -1.64 -11.74
N THR A 265 -8.49 -1.74 -12.23
CA THR A 265 -7.99 -2.93 -12.91
C THR A 265 -6.72 -3.46 -12.26
N GLY A 266 -6.53 -4.77 -12.37
CA GLY A 266 -5.36 -5.44 -11.86
C GLY A 266 -5.34 -6.90 -12.29
N TRP A 267 -4.33 -7.63 -11.81
CA TRP A 267 -4.13 -9.03 -12.12
C TRP A 267 -4.17 -9.87 -10.87
N VAL A 268 -4.84 -11.00 -10.93
CA VAL A 268 -5.07 -11.90 -9.80
C VAL A 268 -4.68 -13.31 -10.23
N ASP A 269 -4.05 -14.07 -9.34
CA ASP A 269 -3.75 -15.48 -9.60
C ASP A 269 -5.06 -16.25 -9.77
N ARG A 270 -5.18 -16.94 -10.90
CA ARG A 270 -6.36 -17.72 -11.28
C ARG A 270 -6.72 -18.78 -10.23
N ALA A 271 -5.74 -19.31 -9.50
CA ALA A 271 -5.97 -20.35 -8.51
C ALA A 271 -6.97 -19.91 -7.42
N HIS A 272 -7.07 -18.61 -7.16
CA HIS A 272 -7.96 -18.03 -6.15
C HIS A 272 -9.30 -17.54 -6.70
N LEU A 273 -9.61 -17.83 -7.96
CA LEU A 273 -10.83 -17.36 -8.63
C LEU A 273 -11.69 -18.53 -9.11
N GLN A 274 -12.94 -18.55 -8.64
CA GLN A 274 -13.97 -19.44 -9.13
C GLN A 274 -14.80 -18.72 -10.19
N HIS A 275 -14.77 -19.20 -11.43
CA HIS A 275 -15.65 -18.69 -12.47
C HIS A 275 -17.11 -19.03 -12.15
N ILE A 276 -17.98 -18.03 -12.15
CA ILE A 276 -19.40 -18.19 -11.77
C ILE A 276 -20.39 -17.86 -12.89
N GLN A 277 -19.94 -17.27 -14.01
CA GLN A 277 -20.71 -17.12 -15.25
C GLN A 277 -19.84 -16.62 -16.40
#